data_AF-A0A3B8U232-F1
#
_entry.id   AF-A0A3B8U232-F1
#
_cell.length_a   1.000
_cell.length_b   1.000
_cell.length_c   1.000
_cell.angle_alpha   90.00
_cell.angle_beta   90.00
_cell.angle_gamma   90.00
#
_symmetry.space_group_name_H-M   'P 1'
#
loop_
_entity.id
_entity.type
_entity.pdbx_description
1 polymer ?
#
loop_
_entity_poly.entity_id
_entity_poly.type
_entity_poly.pdbx_seq_one_letter_code
_entity_poly.pdbx_strand_id
1 'polypeptide(L)'
;MVGTKGKWYDHKVVVSNPVSLDGNGDAANADAAAGEAAEEASSNAGEADAAGKTESDAAAGASAEDQKAADAVAALIDAIYVQQWTEDTEEKCAAARKAWDALTDAQKALVEGEFADPDYFGKDTGDASLDDPRNGDEIGEKELLVVSFGTSFNDSRAKDIGGIEEALQEAYPDWSVRRAFSSQIIINHVLARDGVKIDNVEQALERAAQNGVRQLVVQPTHLMHGAEYDELSQKVDSVRDRFESVEIAEPLLGQVGADAAQVNADKEKVASAVTQTAVEKAGYDSLEAAGSDGTAFVLMGHGTSHTAKVTYSQMQTQMEKLGYGNVFIGTVEGEPEDTSCEAVIEKVKAAGYKKVVLRPLMVVAGDHANNDMAGEDEDSWVSMFRADGAFEKVDTQVEGLGAIDAVQQLYVEHTGEVIR
;
A
#
# COMPACT_ATOMS: atom_id res chain seq x y z
N MET A 1 24.13 -1.99 -15.92
CA MET A 1 22.76 -1.45 -15.92
C MET A 1 21.98 -2.31 -14.94
N VAL A 2 21.60 -1.74 -13.80
CA VAL A 2 20.84 -2.41 -12.74
C VAL A 2 19.62 -1.52 -12.55
N GLY A 3 18.44 -2.06 -12.83
CA GLY A 3 17.16 -1.36 -12.78
C GLY A 3 16.89 -0.80 -11.38
N THR A 4 16.31 0.38 -11.37
CA THR A 4 15.81 1.07 -10.17
C THR A 4 14.63 0.30 -9.58
N LYS A 5 14.76 -0.06 -8.30
CA LYS A 5 13.71 -0.60 -7.43
C LYS A 5 12.53 0.40 -7.33
N GLY A 6 11.32 -0.13 -7.17
CA GLY A 6 10.01 0.52 -7.15
C GLY A 6 9.96 2.01 -6.78
N LYS A 7 9.40 2.82 -7.68
CA LYS A 7 9.25 4.28 -7.55
C LYS A 7 8.06 4.73 -6.69
N TRP A 8 7.36 3.82 -6.05
CA TRP A 8 6.20 4.15 -5.21
C TRP A 8 6.44 3.61 -3.80
N TYR A 9 6.60 4.53 -2.84
CA TYR A 9 6.68 4.27 -1.39
C TYR A 9 7.94 3.57 -0.86
N ASP A 10 9.13 3.78 -1.45
CA ASP A 10 10.38 3.34 -0.80
C ASP A 10 10.73 4.28 0.37
N HIS A 11 10.27 3.93 1.58
CA HIS A 11 10.57 4.63 2.82
C HIS A 11 12.07 4.56 3.16
N LYS A 12 12.87 5.51 2.66
CA LYS A 12 14.20 5.78 3.24
C LYS A 12 14.04 6.51 4.57
N VAL A 13 13.96 5.73 5.66
CA VAL A 13 14.07 6.26 7.03
C VAL A 13 15.46 6.88 7.20
N VAL A 14 15.54 8.21 7.28
CA VAL A 14 16.78 8.92 7.60
C VAL A 14 16.87 9.07 9.12
N VAL A 15 17.61 8.17 9.77
CA VAL A 15 17.96 8.33 11.18
C VAL A 15 19.03 9.42 11.30
N SER A 16 18.71 10.52 11.96
CA SER A 16 19.71 11.51 12.37
C SER A 16 20.37 11.06 13.68
N ASN A 17 21.72 10.97 13.67
CA ASN A 17 22.62 10.56 14.77
C ASN A 17 22.63 9.06 15.16
N PRO A 18 23.34 8.20 14.41
CA PRO A 18 23.80 6.93 14.95
C PRO A 18 24.88 7.16 16.00
N VAL A 19 24.63 6.73 17.24
CA VAL A 19 25.67 6.60 18.27
C VAL A 19 26.50 5.37 17.94
N SER A 20 27.75 5.58 17.52
CA SER A 20 28.71 4.51 17.24
C SER A 20 29.15 3.83 18.53
N LEU A 21 28.99 2.51 18.61
CA LEU A 21 29.71 1.67 19.55
C LEU A 21 30.87 1.00 18.80
N ASP A 22 32.08 1.43 19.13
CA ASP A 22 33.34 0.89 18.61
C ASP A 22 33.50 -0.62 18.90
N GLY A 23 34.10 -1.35 17.95
CA GLY A 23 34.41 -2.76 18.15
C GLY A 23 35.11 -3.53 17.00
N ASN A 24 36.24 -3.01 16.50
CA ASN A 24 37.46 -3.75 16.09
C ASN A 24 37.36 -5.06 15.25
N GLY A 25 37.98 -5.09 14.05
CA GLY A 25 38.49 -6.35 13.47
C GLY A 25 38.73 -6.40 11.96
N ASP A 26 39.97 -6.07 11.55
CA ASP A 26 40.75 -6.50 10.38
C ASP A 26 40.18 -6.51 8.94
N ALA A 27 40.81 -5.68 8.12
CA ALA A 27 40.78 -5.72 6.67
C ALA A 27 41.94 -6.57 6.11
N ALA A 28 41.63 -7.44 5.15
CA ALA A 28 42.60 -7.97 4.20
C ALA A 28 42.04 -7.79 2.78
N ASN A 29 42.82 -7.11 1.96
CA ASN A 29 42.53 -6.66 0.60
C ASN A 29 43.22 -7.60 -0.39
N ALA A 30 42.55 -7.99 -1.48
CA ALA A 30 43.18 -8.60 -2.66
C ALA A 30 42.27 -8.50 -3.91
N ASP A 31 42.53 -7.45 -4.69
CA ASP A 31 42.87 -7.46 -6.13
C ASP A 31 42.42 -8.65 -7.01
N ALA A 32 41.73 -8.36 -8.13
CA ALA A 32 42.17 -8.75 -9.49
C ALA A 32 41.14 -8.38 -10.57
N ALA A 33 41.69 -8.07 -11.75
CA ALA A 33 41.09 -7.37 -12.87
C ALA A 33 40.48 -8.25 -13.98
N ALA A 34 39.71 -7.56 -14.83
CA ALA A 34 39.68 -7.61 -16.30
C ALA A 34 38.98 -8.77 -17.04
N GLY A 35 38.21 -8.36 -18.06
CA GLY A 35 37.79 -9.22 -19.17
C GLY A 35 36.68 -8.61 -20.04
N GLU A 36 36.97 -7.53 -20.77
CA GLU A 36 36.19 -7.08 -21.94
C GLU A 36 36.50 -7.94 -23.17
N ALA A 37 35.49 -8.25 -23.97
CA ALA A 37 35.61 -8.62 -25.38
C ALA A 37 34.41 -8.07 -26.15
N ALA A 38 34.70 -7.51 -27.33
CA ALA A 38 33.82 -6.75 -28.21
C ALA A 38 33.50 -7.49 -29.52
N GLU A 39 32.56 -6.90 -30.27
CA GLU A 39 32.31 -7.03 -31.73
C GLU A 39 31.66 -8.36 -32.19
N GLU A 40 30.80 -8.44 -33.22
CA GLU A 40 30.40 -7.51 -34.27
C GLU A 40 29.07 -7.98 -34.93
N ALA A 41 28.46 -7.07 -35.69
CA ALA A 41 27.21 -7.19 -36.41
C ALA A 41 27.23 -8.10 -37.66
N SER A 42 26.05 -8.53 -38.12
CA SER A 42 25.85 -8.93 -39.51
C SER A 42 24.46 -8.54 -40.01
N SER A 43 24.47 -7.80 -41.12
CA SER A 43 23.36 -7.32 -41.93
C SER A 43 22.73 -8.42 -42.79
N ASN A 44 21.42 -8.34 -43.07
CA ASN A 44 20.96 -8.55 -44.44
C ASN A 44 19.63 -7.86 -44.74
N ALA A 45 19.57 -7.25 -45.93
CA ALA A 45 18.42 -6.55 -46.50
C ALA A 45 17.59 -7.49 -47.39
N GLY A 46 16.29 -7.20 -47.52
CA GLY A 46 15.41 -7.78 -48.51
C GLY A 46 14.18 -6.89 -48.73
N GLU A 47 14.14 -6.20 -49.87
CA GLU A 47 12.99 -5.44 -50.38
C GLU A 47 11.89 -6.38 -50.90
N ALA A 48 10.62 -6.04 -50.62
CA ALA A 48 9.49 -6.37 -51.48
C ALA A 48 8.32 -5.37 -51.27
N ASP A 49 7.63 -5.15 -52.39
CA ASP A 49 6.76 -4.03 -52.78
C ASP A 49 5.44 -3.80 -52.03
N ALA A 50 4.95 -2.58 -52.25
CA ALA A 50 3.75 -1.91 -51.76
C ALA A 50 2.40 -2.64 -51.95
N ALA A 51 1.51 -2.47 -50.97
CA ALA A 51 0.07 -2.27 -51.20
C ALA A 51 -0.56 -1.51 -50.03
N GLY A 52 -1.00 -0.29 -50.30
CA GLY A 52 -1.49 0.65 -49.29
C GLY A 52 -2.80 0.24 -48.61
N LYS A 53 -2.85 0.55 -47.31
CA LYS A 53 -4.06 0.97 -46.60
C LYS A 53 -3.67 2.14 -45.71
N THR A 54 -4.41 3.22 -45.88
CA THR A 54 -4.32 4.47 -45.12
C THR A 54 -4.61 4.22 -43.65
N GLU A 55 -3.57 4.22 -42.83
CA GLU A 55 -3.67 4.49 -41.39
C GLU A 55 -3.71 6.00 -41.19
N SER A 56 -4.69 6.42 -40.40
CA SER A 56 -4.89 7.80 -39.97
C SER A 56 -3.83 8.20 -38.95
N ASP A 57 -3.33 9.43 -39.12
CA ASP A 57 -2.41 10.17 -38.27
C ASP A 57 -2.48 9.89 -36.76
N ALA A 58 -1.41 9.30 -36.21
CA ALA A 58 -1.08 9.35 -34.79
C ALA A 58 0.43 9.12 -34.57
N ALA A 59 1.27 10.01 -35.11
CA ALA A 59 2.67 10.17 -34.71
C ALA A 59 3.22 11.51 -35.20
N ALA A 60 2.59 12.61 -34.81
CA ALA A 60 3.30 13.88 -34.76
C ALA A 60 4.17 13.83 -33.50
N GLY A 61 5.50 13.79 -33.65
CA GLY A 61 6.40 13.84 -32.49
C GLY A 61 6.10 15.07 -31.62
N ALA A 62 6.13 14.88 -30.30
CA ALA A 62 5.84 15.94 -29.33
C ALA A 62 6.63 17.22 -29.65
N SER A 63 5.95 18.36 -29.68
CA SER A 63 6.66 19.63 -29.88
C SER A 63 7.44 20.00 -28.63
N ALA A 64 8.50 20.81 -28.77
CA ALA A 64 9.22 21.33 -27.62
C ALA A 64 8.34 22.20 -26.71
N GLU A 65 7.24 22.77 -27.24
CA GLU A 65 6.26 23.51 -26.46
C GLU A 65 5.36 22.58 -25.64
N ASP A 66 4.97 21.43 -26.19
CA ASP A 66 4.19 20.41 -25.48
C ASP A 66 4.98 19.81 -24.33
N GLN A 67 6.24 19.44 -24.57
CA GLN A 67 7.11 18.91 -23.51
C GLN A 67 7.30 19.95 -22.40
N LYS A 68 7.54 21.22 -22.76
CA LYS A 68 7.69 22.29 -21.77
C LYS A 68 6.45 22.48 -20.89
N ALA A 69 5.26 22.30 -21.45
CA ALA A 69 4.02 22.35 -20.67
C ALA A 69 3.90 21.15 -19.72
N ALA A 70 4.24 19.95 -20.19
CA ALA A 70 4.27 18.73 -19.39
C ALA A 70 5.29 18.82 -18.24
N ASP A 71 6.53 19.25 -18.53
CA ASP A 71 7.60 19.44 -17.54
C ASP A 71 7.19 20.41 -16.42
N ALA A 72 6.46 21.48 -16.78
CA ALA A 72 5.97 22.46 -15.81
C ALA A 72 4.94 21.85 -14.85
N VAL A 73 4.10 20.93 -15.33
CA VAL A 73 3.14 20.21 -14.49
C VAL A 73 3.83 19.13 -13.65
N ALA A 74 4.79 18.40 -14.23
CA ALA A 74 5.61 17.43 -13.50
C ALA A 74 6.30 18.08 -12.29
N ALA A 75 6.92 19.24 -12.48
CA ALA A 75 7.55 19.99 -11.39
C ALA A 75 6.56 20.42 -10.28
N LEU A 76 5.29 20.69 -10.62
CA LEU A 76 4.26 21.02 -9.63
C LEU A 76 3.79 19.79 -8.85
N ILE A 77 3.70 18.63 -9.51
CA ILE A 77 3.38 17.35 -8.87
C ILE A 77 4.51 16.96 -7.91
N ASP A 78 5.77 16.99 -8.38
CA ASP A 78 6.94 16.70 -7.54
C ASP A 78 7.01 17.64 -6.32
N ALA A 79 6.63 18.91 -6.48
CA ALA A 79 6.62 19.89 -5.39
C ALA A 79 5.56 19.65 -4.30
N ILE A 80 4.50 18.86 -4.59
CA ILE A 80 3.48 18.46 -3.60
C ILE A 80 3.73 17.04 -3.06
N TYR A 81 4.68 16.30 -3.62
CA TYR A 81 5.11 15.00 -3.12
C TYR A 81 6.04 15.18 -1.89
N VAL A 82 5.46 15.60 -0.78
CA VAL A 82 6.19 15.94 0.47
C VAL A 82 5.56 15.28 1.68
N GLN A 83 6.41 14.90 2.64
CA GLN A 83 6.03 14.20 3.87
C GLN A 83 5.45 15.14 4.96
N GLN A 84 5.56 16.45 4.78
CA GLN A 84 5.13 17.43 5.79
C GLN A 84 4.15 18.42 5.21
N TRP A 85 3.08 18.68 5.97
CA TRP A 85 2.13 19.73 5.66
C TRP A 85 2.71 21.11 5.98
N THR A 86 2.34 22.10 5.18
CA THR A 86 2.63 23.52 5.40
C THR A 86 1.38 24.34 5.09
N GLU A 87 1.34 25.60 5.54
CA GLU A 87 0.23 26.51 5.24
C GLU A 87 -0.01 26.69 3.72
N ASP A 88 1.03 26.55 2.89
CA ASP A 88 0.95 26.67 1.43
C ASP A 88 0.49 25.38 0.73
N THR A 89 0.31 24.26 1.46
CA THR A 89 0.05 22.94 0.85
C THR A 89 -1.22 22.95 0.00
N GLU A 90 -2.31 23.57 0.48
CA GLU A 90 -3.57 23.62 -0.26
C GLU A 90 -3.44 24.45 -1.56
N GLU A 91 -2.73 25.58 -1.51
CA GLU A 91 -2.49 26.43 -2.68
C GLU A 91 -1.68 25.67 -3.73
N LYS A 92 -0.62 24.95 -3.31
CA LYS A 92 0.21 24.15 -4.21
C LYS A 92 -0.59 23.01 -4.86
N CYS A 93 -1.40 22.29 -4.08
CA CYS A 93 -2.26 21.23 -4.62
C CYS A 93 -3.24 21.77 -5.67
N ALA A 94 -3.91 22.90 -5.37
CA ALA A 94 -4.81 23.55 -6.32
C ALA A 94 -4.08 24.05 -7.58
N ALA A 95 -2.86 24.56 -7.44
CA ALA A 95 -2.03 25.01 -8.56
C ALA A 95 -1.62 23.84 -9.47
N ALA A 96 -1.18 22.71 -8.90
CA ALA A 96 -0.84 21.50 -9.63
C ALA A 96 -2.04 20.97 -10.42
N ARG A 97 -3.20 20.84 -9.78
CA ARG A 97 -4.44 20.39 -10.42
C ARG A 97 -4.87 21.31 -11.56
N LYS A 98 -4.87 22.63 -11.33
CA LYS A 98 -5.23 23.62 -12.34
C LYS A 98 -4.30 23.57 -13.56
N ALA A 99 -3.00 23.36 -13.33
CA ALA A 99 -2.02 23.26 -14.41
C ALA A 99 -2.22 21.97 -15.21
N TRP A 100 -2.49 20.85 -14.55
CA TRP A 100 -2.83 19.58 -15.18
C TRP A 100 -4.10 19.68 -16.05
N ASP A 101 -5.18 20.29 -15.52
CA ASP A 101 -6.45 20.45 -16.26
C ASP A 101 -6.31 21.33 -17.51
N ALA A 102 -5.28 22.17 -17.57
CA ALA A 102 -4.98 23.00 -18.75
C ALA A 102 -4.21 22.26 -19.85
N LEU A 103 -3.63 21.09 -19.56
CA LEU A 103 -2.93 20.27 -20.55
C LEU A 103 -3.91 19.59 -21.51
N THR A 104 -3.48 19.46 -22.76
CA THR A 104 -4.10 18.53 -23.72
C THR A 104 -3.77 17.08 -23.36
N ASP A 105 -4.54 16.11 -23.86
CA ASP A 105 -4.28 14.70 -23.59
C ASP A 105 -2.90 14.24 -24.11
N ALA A 106 -2.46 14.79 -25.24
CA ALA A 106 -1.11 14.56 -25.77
C ALA A 106 -0.01 15.09 -24.83
N GLN A 107 -0.25 16.22 -24.16
CA GLN A 107 0.69 16.78 -23.18
C GLN A 107 0.67 16.02 -21.85
N LYS A 108 -0.50 15.56 -21.40
CA LYS A 108 -0.62 14.73 -20.18
C LYS A 108 0.19 13.44 -20.29
N ALA A 109 0.17 12.80 -21.47
CA ALA A 109 0.97 11.61 -21.74
C ALA A 109 2.50 11.83 -21.70
N LEU A 110 2.95 13.09 -21.73
CA LEU A 110 4.37 13.47 -21.66
C LEU A 110 4.82 13.88 -20.25
N VAL A 111 3.90 13.94 -19.29
CA VAL A 111 4.23 14.32 -17.91
C VAL A 111 5.11 13.22 -17.31
N GLU A 112 6.36 13.57 -17.03
CA GLU A 112 7.35 12.68 -16.43
C GLU A 112 8.23 13.51 -15.48
N GLY A 113 8.33 13.09 -14.23
CA GLY A 113 9.10 13.73 -13.18
C GLY A 113 9.76 12.72 -12.24
N GLU A 114 10.18 13.18 -11.05
CA GLU A 114 10.72 12.28 -10.04
C GLU A 114 9.62 11.35 -9.49
N PHE A 115 8.46 11.93 -9.18
CA PHE A 115 7.24 11.29 -8.68
C PHE A 115 6.01 11.60 -9.54
N ALA A 116 6.18 12.41 -10.59
CA ALA A 116 5.12 12.75 -11.53
C ALA A 116 5.10 11.78 -12.72
N ASP A 117 3.90 11.32 -13.04
CA ASP A 117 3.61 10.59 -14.27
C ASP A 117 2.18 10.91 -14.73
N PRO A 118 1.73 10.38 -15.89
CA PRO A 118 0.37 10.63 -16.36
C PRO A 118 -0.72 10.06 -15.43
N ASP A 119 -0.42 8.99 -14.69
CA ASP A 119 -1.33 8.28 -13.81
C ASP A 119 -1.62 9.05 -12.52
N TYR A 120 -0.69 9.91 -12.06
CA TYR A 120 -0.86 10.69 -10.84
C TYR A 120 -2.23 11.40 -10.80
N PHE A 121 -2.63 12.10 -11.87
CA PHE A 121 -3.99 12.65 -11.97
C PHE A 121 -4.89 11.90 -12.96
N GLY A 122 -4.32 11.12 -13.87
CA GLY A 122 -5.05 10.47 -14.96
C GLY A 122 -5.65 9.11 -14.63
N LYS A 123 -5.16 8.44 -13.58
CA LYS A 123 -5.60 7.08 -13.23
C LYS A 123 -7.04 7.07 -12.70
N ASP A 124 -7.87 6.21 -13.28
CA ASP A 124 -9.18 5.89 -12.69
C ASP A 124 -8.97 5.07 -11.43
N THR A 125 -9.42 5.61 -10.30
CA THR A 125 -9.32 4.93 -9.02
C THR A 125 -10.67 4.70 -8.36
N GLY A 126 -11.75 4.90 -9.11
CA GLY A 126 -13.12 4.80 -8.62
C GLY A 126 -13.74 6.15 -8.24
N ASP A 127 -14.91 6.09 -7.62
CA ASP A 127 -15.76 7.26 -7.38
C ASP A 127 -15.47 7.93 -6.04
N ALA A 128 -14.81 9.09 -6.08
CA ALA A 128 -14.49 9.88 -4.88
C ALA A 128 -15.74 10.34 -4.11
N SER A 129 -16.91 10.43 -4.77
CA SER A 129 -18.15 10.90 -4.12
C SER A 129 -18.78 9.88 -3.17
N LEU A 130 -18.32 8.63 -3.21
CA LEU A 130 -18.72 7.58 -2.29
C LEU A 130 -17.97 7.62 -0.96
N ASP A 131 -16.91 8.42 -0.86
CA ASP A 131 -16.10 8.55 0.35
C ASP A 131 -16.64 9.66 1.27
N ASP A 132 -16.67 9.37 2.58
CA ASP A 132 -16.92 10.36 3.62
C ASP A 132 -15.59 10.63 4.35
N PRO A 133 -14.99 11.83 4.23
CA PRO A 133 -13.75 12.14 4.91
C PRO A 133 -13.90 12.22 6.43
N ARG A 134 -15.13 12.36 6.98
CA ARG A 134 -15.37 12.40 8.44
C ARG A 134 -14.50 13.43 9.19
N ASN A 135 -14.20 14.58 8.60
CA ASN A 135 -13.41 15.67 9.23
C ASN A 135 -14.29 16.84 9.71
N GLY A 136 -15.53 16.56 10.15
CA GLY A 136 -16.48 17.57 10.68
C GLY A 136 -16.24 17.94 12.15
N ASP A 137 -16.61 19.16 12.55
CA ASP A 137 -16.32 19.74 13.88
C ASP A 137 -17.34 19.34 14.97
N GLU A 138 -18.47 18.76 14.60
CA GLU A 138 -19.51 18.30 15.53
C GLU A 138 -19.11 16.98 16.23
N ILE A 139 -18.04 17.01 17.02
CA ILE A 139 -17.43 15.83 17.68
C ILE A 139 -18.05 15.55 19.05
N GLY A 140 -18.25 16.57 19.88
CA GLY A 140 -18.69 16.39 21.27
C GLY A 140 -17.56 15.91 22.19
N GLU A 141 -17.91 15.32 23.34
CA GLU A 141 -16.92 14.99 24.37
C GLU A 141 -16.17 13.66 24.12
N LYS A 142 -16.64 12.82 23.20
CA LYS A 142 -16.12 11.47 22.93
C LYS A 142 -15.80 11.31 21.46
N GLU A 143 -14.52 11.08 21.16
CA GLU A 143 -14.04 10.89 19.79
C GLU A 143 -13.37 9.53 19.63
N LEU A 144 -13.75 8.83 18.57
CA LEU A 144 -13.06 7.65 18.07
C LEU A 144 -12.33 8.06 16.79
N LEU A 145 -11.04 8.34 16.92
CA LEU A 145 -10.18 8.75 15.82
C LEU A 145 -9.60 7.51 15.14
N VAL A 146 -10.07 7.22 13.93
CA VAL A 146 -9.59 6.13 13.08
C VAL A 146 -8.43 6.63 12.24
N VAL A 147 -7.27 6.00 12.40
CA VAL A 147 -6.03 6.42 11.74
C VAL A 147 -5.55 5.36 10.77
N SER A 148 -5.52 5.71 9.49
CA SER A 148 -5.01 4.84 8.43
C SER A 148 -3.72 5.38 7.84
N PHE A 149 -2.90 4.54 7.20
CA PHE A 149 -1.86 5.05 6.31
C PHE A 149 -2.46 5.95 5.22
N GLY A 150 -3.62 5.52 4.70
CA GLY A 150 -4.39 6.19 3.68
C GLY A 150 -4.28 5.50 2.31
N THR A 151 -5.15 5.89 1.38
CA THR A 151 -5.02 5.52 -0.03
C THR A 151 -5.60 6.60 -0.92
N SER A 152 -4.93 6.87 -2.05
CA SER A 152 -5.49 7.69 -3.12
C SER A 152 -6.40 6.87 -4.04
N PHE A 153 -6.62 5.58 -3.80
CA PHE A 153 -7.59 4.79 -4.54
C PHE A 153 -9.01 4.98 -4.00
N ASN A 154 -9.87 5.71 -4.72
CA ASN A 154 -11.20 6.12 -4.23
C ASN A 154 -12.09 4.94 -3.81
N ASP A 155 -12.19 3.92 -4.65
CA ASP A 155 -13.02 2.74 -4.38
C ASP A 155 -12.54 1.98 -3.13
N SER A 156 -11.22 1.84 -2.98
CA SER A 156 -10.60 1.21 -1.81
C SER A 156 -10.74 2.09 -0.57
N ARG A 157 -10.61 3.42 -0.70
CA ARG A 157 -10.82 4.35 0.43
C ARG A 157 -12.25 4.24 0.97
N ALA A 158 -13.26 4.26 0.09
CA ALA A 158 -14.65 4.15 0.48
C ALA A 158 -14.99 2.76 1.07
N LYS A 159 -14.56 1.67 0.42
CA LYS A 159 -14.93 0.30 0.82
C LYS A 159 -14.11 -0.24 1.99
N ASP A 160 -12.80 0.00 2.01
CA ASP A 160 -11.90 -0.57 3.01
C ASP A 160 -11.82 0.32 4.26
N ILE A 161 -11.41 1.58 4.11
CA ILE A 161 -11.29 2.51 5.24
C ILE A 161 -12.68 2.93 5.72
N GLY A 162 -13.53 3.39 4.80
CA GLY A 162 -14.91 3.77 5.11
C GLY A 162 -15.71 2.60 5.72
N GLY A 163 -15.52 1.37 5.25
CA GLY A 163 -16.15 0.18 5.83
C GLY A 163 -15.76 -0.08 7.29
N ILE A 164 -14.47 0.08 7.64
CA ILE A 164 -14.02 -0.01 9.04
C ILE A 164 -14.65 1.09 9.89
N GLU A 165 -14.65 2.33 9.40
CA GLU A 165 -15.20 3.49 10.11
C GLU A 165 -16.72 3.38 10.31
N GLU A 166 -17.45 2.85 9.33
CA GLU A 166 -18.88 2.57 9.42
C GLU A 166 -19.17 1.50 10.47
N ALA A 167 -18.41 0.39 10.46
CA ALA A 167 -18.56 -0.67 11.46
C ALA A 167 -18.29 -0.16 12.89
N LEU A 168 -17.27 0.69 13.06
CA LEU A 168 -16.97 1.34 14.34
C LEU A 168 -18.08 2.32 14.76
N GLN A 169 -18.62 3.11 13.82
CA GLN A 169 -19.69 4.04 14.11
C GLN A 169 -21.00 3.32 14.50
N GLU A 170 -21.29 2.18 13.87
CA GLU A 170 -22.44 1.33 14.20
C GLU A 170 -22.30 0.70 15.59
N ALA A 171 -21.11 0.19 15.93
CA ALA A 171 -20.85 -0.43 17.22
C ALA A 171 -20.82 0.58 18.38
N TYR A 172 -20.37 1.80 18.13
CA TYR A 172 -20.19 2.86 19.13
C TYR A 172 -20.95 4.14 18.76
N PRO A 173 -22.29 4.13 18.74
CA PRO A 173 -23.10 5.27 18.24
C PRO A 173 -22.99 6.54 19.10
N ASP A 174 -22.53 6.41 20.34
CA ASP A 174 -22.30 7.54 21.27
C ASP A 174 -20.92 8.20 21.06
N TRP A 175 -20.07 7.64 20.20
CA TRP A 175 -18.75 8.17 19.86
C TRP A 175 -18.79 8.80 18.47
N SER A 176 -18.18 9.97 18.35
CA SER A 176 -17.98 10.60 17.05
C SER A 176 -16.80 9.93 16.36
N VAL A 177 -17.06 9.16 15.30
CA VAL A 177 -15.99 8.59 14.48
C VAL A 177 -15.41 9.67 13.57
N ARG A 178 -14.09 9.82 13.61
CA ARG A 178 -13.32 10.79 12.81
C ARG A 178 -12.15 10.09 12.14
N ARG A 179 -11.68 10.67 11.03
CA ARG A 179 -10.60 10.10 10.20
C ARG A 179 -9.35 10.96 10.27
N ALA A 180 -8.20 10.30 10.31
CA ALA A 180 -6.92 10.90 9.93
C ALA A 180 -6.08 9.94 9.11
N PHE A 181 -5.25 10.48 8.22
CA PHE A 181 -4.22 9.69 7.52
C PHE A 181 -2.82 10.00 8.07
N SER A 182 -1.93 9.00 8.11
CA SER A 182 -0.52 9.20 8.48
C SER A 182 0.34 9.66 7.30
N SER A 183 0.00 9.27 6.07
CA SER A 183 0.78 9.63 4.88
C SER A 183 0.38 10.99 4.30
N GLN A 184 1.23 11.99 4.51
CA GLN A 184 0.99 13.33 3.95
C GLN A 184 1.01 13.34 2.42
N ILE A 185 1.80 12.46 1.79
CA ILE A 185 1.84 12.31 0.33
C ILE A 185 0.45 11.90 -0.18
N ILE A 186 -0.19 10.92 0.46
CA ILE A 186 -1.54 10.49 0.10
C ILE A 186 -2.55 11.62 0.32
N ILE A 187 -2.47 12.33 1.45
CA ILE A 187 -3.36 13.46 1.75
C ILE A 187 -3.24 14.54 0.66
N ASN A 188 -2.02 14.91 0.28
CA ASN A 188 -1.78 15.90 -0.77
C ASN A 188 -2.33 15.43 -2.12
N HIS A 189 -2.15 14.14 -2.44
CA HIS A 189 -2.63 13.55 -3.68
C HIS A 189 -4.16 13.58 -3.75
N VAL A 190 -4.85 13.12 -2.70
CA VAL A 190 -6.32 13.16 -2.60
C VAL A 190 -6.85 14.59 -2.66
N LEU A 191 -6.20 15.52 -1.97
CA LEU A 191 -6.55 16.94 -2.03
C LEU A 191 -6.38 17.52 -3.44
N ALA A 192 -5.24 17.27 -4.07
CA ALA A 192 -4.95 17.81 -5.40
C ALA A 192 -5.86 17.21 -6.47
N ARG A 193 -6.07 15.89 -6.45
CA ARG A 193 -6.87 15.21 -7.48
C ARG A 193 -8.37 15.40 -7.23
N ASP A 194 -8.85 15.17 -6.02
CA ASP A 194 -10.28 15.04 -5.75
C ASP A 194 -10.87 16.27 -5.03
N GLY A 195 -10.02 17.18 -4.53
CA GLY A 195 -10.45 18.32 -3.72
C GLY A 195 -10.95 17.93 -2.32
N VAL A 196 -10.74 16.68 -1.91
CA VAL A 196 -11.15 16.15 -0.61
C VAL A 196 -10.10 16.48 0.43
N LYS A 197 -10.51 17.14 1.51
CA LYS A 197 -9.63 17.46 2.64
C LYS A 197 -9.69 16.33 3.66
N ILE A 198 -8.53 15.76 3.95
CA ILE A 198 -8.34 14.75 5.00
C ILE A 198 -7.32 15.32 5.97
N ASP A 199 -7.63 15.30 7.26
CA ASP A 199 -6.68 15.73 8.28
C ASP A 199 -5.51 14.73 8.35
N ASN A 200 -4.29 15.25 8.51
CA ASN A 200 -3.21 14.43 9.06
C ASN A 200 -3.40 14.22 10.57
N VAL A 201 -2.61 13.33 11.17
CA VAL A 201 -2.73 12.98 12.59
C VAL A 201 -2.66 14.22 13.49
N GLU A 202 -1.71 15.13 13.26
CA GLU A 202 -1.55 16.34 14.05
C GLU A 202 -2.76 17.29 13.93
N GLN A 203 -3.28 17.48 12.72
CA GLN A 203 -4.47 18.28 12.45
C GLN A 203 -5.71 17.69 13.14
N ALA A 204 -5.88 16.37 13.09
CA ALA A 204 -7.01 15.69 13.73
C ALA A 204 -6.95 15.80 15.26
N LEU A 205 -5.78 15.58 15.86
CA LEU A 205 -5.57 15.74 17.30
C LEU A 205 -5.79 17.19 17.77
N GLU A 206 -5.38 18.17 16.96
CA GLU A 206 -5.66 19.57 17.22
C GLU A 206 -7.16 19.88 17.11
N ARG A 207 -7.83 19.38 16.06
CA ARG A 207 -9.28 19.52 15.88
C ARG A 207 -10.07 18.92 17.04
N ALA A 208 -9.69 17.73 17.50
CA ALA A 208 -10.27 17.05 18.66
C ALA A 208 -10.26 17.96 19.90
N ALA A 209 -9.08 18.49 20.23
CA ALA A 209 -8.91 19.36 21.38
C ALA A 209 -9.64 20.70 21.24
N GLN A 210 -9.66 21.30 20.04
CA GLN A 210 -10.41 22.54 19.77
C GLN A 210 -11.92 22.36 19.91
N ASN A 211 -12.44 21.18 19.56
CA ASN A 211 -13.84 20.82 19.68
C ASN A 211 -14.25 20.33 21.08
N GLY A 212 -13.33 20.36 22.06
CA GLY A 212 -13.64 20.08 23.46
C GLY A 212 -13.79 18.59 23.78
N VAL A 213 -13.16 17.72 22.98
CA VAL A 213 -13.10 16.28 23.25
C VAL A 213 -12.42 16.03 24.60
N ARG A 214 -12.98 15.11 25.38
CA ARG A 214 -12.51 14.74 26.73
C ARG A 214 -12.02 13.30 26.76
N GLN A 215 -12.70 12.42 26.04
CA GLN A 215 -12.31 11.01 25.89
C GLN A 215 -11.94 10.78 24.42
N LEU A 216 -10.66 10.51 24.18
CA LEU A 216 -10.13 10.18 22.87
C LEU A 216 -9.75 8.70 22.84
N VAL A 217 -10.30 7.95 21.89
CA VAL A 217 -9.82 6.62 21.54
C VAL A 217 -9.28 6.68 20.13
N VAL A 218 -8.07 6.17 19.94
CA VAL A 218 -7.42 6.08 18.62
C VAL A 218 -7.43 4.64 18.17
N GLN A 219 -8.08 4.33 17.05
CA GLN A 219 -8.02 3.02 16.40
C GLN A 219 -7.12 3.09 15.18
N PRO A 220 -5.85 2.64 15.26
CA PRO A 220 -5.03 2.49 14.08
C PRO A 220 -5.57 1.35 13.20
N THR A 221 -5.72 1.61 11.91
CA THR A 221 -6.01 0.56 10.90
C THR A 221 -4.71 0.00 10.32
N HIS A 222 -3.63 -0.01 11.10
CA HIS A 222 -2.35 -0.58 10.69
C HIS A 222 -2.42 -2.11 10.77
N LEU A 223 -1.60 -2.78 9.96
CA LEU A 223 -1.53 -4.25 9.99
C LEU A 223 -0.89 -4.77 11.29
N MET A 224 0.10 -4.07 11.84
CA MET A 224 0.92 -4.52 12.97
C MET A 224 1.46 -3.34 13.79
N HIS A 225 2.06 -3.64 14.96
CA HIS A 225 2.94 -2.72 15.70
C HIS A 225 4.27 -2.49 14.96
N GLY A 226 4.20 -1.74 13.86
CA GLY A 226 5.34 -1.34 13.04
C GLY A 226 5.74 0.12 13.24
N ALA A 227 6.65 0.62 12.40
CA ALA A 227 7.12 2.01 12.48
C ALA A 227 5.99 3.06 12.46
N GLU A 228 4.97 2.86 11.62
CA GLU A 228 3.79 3.74 11.55
C GLU A 228 2.98 3.77 12.85
N TYR A 229 2.88 2.63 13.55
CA TYR A 229 2.21 2.56 14.84
C TYR A 229 3.03 3.27 15.93
N ASP A 230 4.35 3.10 15.91
CA ASP A 230 5.25 3.75 16.87
C ASP A 230 5.23 5.28 16.70
N GLU A 231 5.26 5.78 15.46
CA GLU A 231 5.14 7.21 15.17
C GLU A 231 3.78 7.77 15.62
N LEU A 232 2.68 7.08 15.28
CA LEU A 232 1.34 7.46 15.74
C LEU A 232 1.27 7.53 17.26
N SER A 233 1.78 6.51 17.95
CA SER A 233 1.76 6.42 19.41
C SER A 233 2.51 7.59 20.05
N GLN A 234 3.67 7.96 19.50
CA GLN A 234 4.43 9.12 19.97
C GLN A 234 3.66 10.43 19.79
N LYS A 235 2.99 10.62 18.65
CA LYS A 235 2.16 11.82 18.38
C LYS A 235 1.00 11.91 19.36
N VAL A 236 0.28 10.82 19.56
CA VAL A 236 -0.86 10.75 20.49
C VAL A 236 -0.41 10.96 21.95
N ASP A 237 0.72 10.37 22.35
CA ASP A 237 1.27 10.56 23.70
C ASP A 237 1.67 12.01 23.97
N SER A 238 2.13 12.74 22.96
CA SER A 238 2.54 14.15 23.10
C SER A 238 1.39 15.12 23.43
N VAL A 239 0.14 14.70 23.21
CA VAL A 239 -1.07 15.51 23.42
C VAL A 239 -1.96 14.97 24.54
N ARG A 240 -1.51 13.94 25.25
CA ARG A 240 -2.31 13.20 26.25
C ARG A 240 -2.86 14.08 27.37
N ASP A 241 -2.16 15.16 27.73
CA ASP A 241 -2.55 16.12 28.77
C ASP A 241 -3.68 17.08 28.34
N ARG A 242 -4.04 17.10 27.05
CA ARG A 242 -5.14 17.90 26.50
C ARG A 242 -6.51 17.24 26.68
N PHE A 243 -6.54 15.95 27.03
CA PHE A 243 -7.74 15.14 27.18
C PHE A 243 -7.83 14.56 28.60
N GLU A 244 -9.01 14.13 29.03
CA GLU A 244 -9.17 13.45 30.31
C GLU A 244 -8.76 11.98 30.25
N SER A 245 -8.97 11.35 29.10
CA SER A 245 -8.49 10.01 28.79
C SER A 245 -8.10 9.91 27.32
N VAL A 246 -6.98 9.25 27.07
CA VAL A 246 -6.53 8.87 25.74
C VAL A 246 -6.17 7.40 25.77
N GLU A 247 -6.72 6.61 24.86
CA GLU A 247 -6.36 5.20 24.71
C GLU A 247 -6.08 4.91 23.23
N ILE A 248 -5.15 4.00 22.95
CA ILE A 248 -4.83 3.53 21.60
C ILE A 248 -5.16 2.04 21.55
N ALA A 249 -6.02 1.65 20.62
CA ALA A 249 -6.41 0.27 20.42
C ALA A 249 -5.31 -0.55 19.70
N GLU A 250 -5.43 -1.88 19.74
CA GLU A 250 -4.54 -2.78 19.01
C GLU A 250 -4.69 -2.62 17.48
N PRO A 251 -3.60 -2.78 16.71
CA PRO A 251 -3.65 -2.93 15.25
C PRO A 251 -4.09 -4.35 14.85
N LEU A 252 -4.34 -4.57 13.56
CA LEU A 252 -5.08 -5.73 13.06
C LEU A 252 -4.53 -7.11 13.50
N LEU A 253 -3.21 -7.32 13.42
CA LEU A 253 -2.58 -8.59 13.79
C LEU A 253 -2.19 -8.67 15.28
N GLY A 254 -2.60 -7.68 16.08
CA GLY A 254 -2.23 -7.52 17.47
C GLY A 254 -0.71 -7.50 17.69
N GLN A 255 -0.30 -7.96 18.87
CA GLN A 255 1.09 -7.95 19.31
C GLN A 255 2.04 -8.75 18.39
N VAL A 256 3.23 -8.20 18.16
CA VAL A 256 4.30 -8.83 17.38
C VAL A 256 5.15 -9.73 18.29
N GLY A 257 5.20 -11.02 18.01
CA GLY A 257 6.04 -11.96 18.75
C GLY A 257 7.53 -11.81 18.40
N ALA A 258 8.42 -12.33 19.25
CA ALA A 258 9.86 -12.22 19.06
C ALA A 258 10.42 -13.07 17.91
N ASP A 259 9.69 -14.10 17.48
CA ASP A 259 10.08 -15.01 16.41
C ASP A 259 8.84 -15.55 15.65
N ALA A 260 9.07 -16.26 14.55
CA ALA A 260 8.01 -16.76 13.67
C ALA A 260 7.01 -17.72 14.37
N ALA A 261 7.43 -18.45 15.41
CA ALA A 261 6.57 -19.43 16.08
C ALA A 261 5.52 -18.78 17.00
N GLN A 262 5.76 -17.54 17.41
CA GLN A 262 4.91 -16.76 18.32
C GLN A 262 3.76 -16.08 17.56
N VAL A 263 2.63 -16.77 17.54
CA VAL A 263 1.36 -16.31 16.94
C VAL A 263 0.33 -16.04 18.03
N ASN A 264 -0.71 -15.27 17.70
CA ASN A 264 -1.77 -14.86 18.63
C ASN A 264 -3.17 -15.08 17.99
N ALA A 265 -4.22 -14.83 18.78
CA ALA A 265 -5.60 -15.02 18.33
C ALA A 265 -6.01 -14.08 17.19
N ASP A 266 -5.46 -12.87 17.13
CA ASP A 266 -5.75 -11.91 16.05
C ASP A 266 -5.23 -12.43 14.70
N LYS A 267 -4.00 -12.93 14.67
CA LYS A 267 -3.41 -13.57 13.48
C LYS A 267 -4.23 -14.76 13.03
N GLU A 268 -4.75 -15.56 13.96
CA GLU A 268 -5.64 -16.69 13.63
C GLU A 268 -6.94 -16.20 12.97
N LYS A 269 -7.62 -15.22 13.58
CA LYS A 269 -8.86 -14.64 13.03
C LYS A 269 -8.63 -14.05 11.63
N VAL A 270 -7.56 -13.29 11.45
CA VAL A 270 -7.23 -12.66 10.17
C VAL A 270 -6.86 -13.70 9.12
N ALA A 271 -6.05 -14.70 9.48
CA ALA A 271 -5.70 -15.81 8.59
C ALA A 271 -6.94 -16.55 8.10
N SER A 272 -7.85 -16.93 9.01
CA SER A 272 -9.10 -17.58 8.64
C SER A 272 -9.99 -16.69 7.78
N ALA A 273 -10.17 -15.42 8.14
CA ALA A 273 -11.03 -14.48 7.41
C ALA A 273 -10.55 -14.26 5.98
N VAL A 274 -9.27 -13.90 5.79
CA VAL A 274 -8.72 -13.63 4.45
C VAL A 274 -8.71 -14.88 3.58
N THR A 275 -8.38 -16.05 4.15
CA THR A 275 -8.38 -17.32 3.40
C THR A 275 -9.80 -17.72 2.99
N GLN A 276 -10.78 -17.61 3.89
CA GLN A 276 -12.18 -17.90 3.56
C GLN A 276 -12.68 -16.99 2.44
N THR A 277 -12.48 -15.67 2.55
CA THR A 277 -12.87 -14.72 1.50
C THR A 277 -12.18 -15.02 0.18
N ALA A 278 -10.89 -15.37 0.19
CA ALA A 278 -10.15 -15.69 -1.02
C ALA A 278 -10.69 -16.95 -1.72
N VAL A 279 -10.98 -18.00 -0.95
CA VAL A 279 -11.54 -19.28 -1.41
C VAL A 279 -12.93 -19.07 -2.03
N GLU A 280 -13.81 -18.36 -1.32
CA GLU A 280 -15.18 -18.08 -1.77
C GLU A 280 -15.18 -17.27 -3.08
N LYS A 281 -14.36 -16.20 -3.17
CA LYS A 281 -14.25 -15.39 -4.39
C LYS A 281 -13.60 -16.13 -5.56
N ALA A 282 -12.73 -17.09 -5.30
CA ALA A 282 -12.18 -17.97 -6.32
C ALA A 282 -13.20 -19.04 -6.79
N GLY A 283 -14.37 -19.13 -6.15
CA GLY A 283 -15.46 -20.03 -6.53
C GLY A 283 -15.27 -21.46 -6.04
N TYR A 284 -14.49 -21.67 -4.98
CA TYR A 284 -14.32 -22.97 -4.34
C TYR A 284 -15.16 -23.09 -3.06
N ASP A 285 -15.66 -24.28 -2.78
CA ASP A 285 -16.42 -24.57 -1.55
C ASP A 285 -15.54 -24.63 -0.29
N SER A 286 -14.24 -24.89 -0.46
CA SER A 286 -13.28 -25.04 0.63
C SER A 286 -11.84 -24.91 0.13
N LEU A 287 -10.92 -24.67 1.07
CA LEU A 287 -9.50 -24.59 0.77
C LEU A 287 -8.95 -25.93 0.26
N GLU A 288 -9.45 -27.05 0.78
CA GLU A 288 -9.08 -28.40 0.35
C GLU A 288 -9.56 -28.70 -1.07
N ALA A 289 -10.75 -28.20 -1.45
CA ALA A 289 -11.24 -28.31 -2.83
C ALA A 289 -10.35 -27.52 -3.79
N ALA A 290 -9.96 -26.29 -3.43
CA ALA A 290 -9.01 -25.50 -4.20
C ALA A 290 -7.66 -26.21 -4.34
N GLY A 291 -7.12 -26.76 -3.24
CA GLY A 291 -5.87 -27.52 -3.26
C GLY A 291 -5.95 -28.79 -4.13
N SER A 292 -7.08 -29.49 -4.11
CA SER A 292 -7.34 -30.67 -4.96
C SER A 292 -7.42 -30.32 -6.45
N ASP A 293 -7.84 -29.10 -6.78
CA ASP A 293 -7.84 -28.53 -8.13
C ASP A 293 -6.46 -27.99 -8.56
N GLY A 294 -5.46 -28.07 -7.68
CA GLY A 294 -4.11 -27.57 -7.92
C GLY A 294 -3.95 -26.06 -7.71
N THR A 295 -4.87 -25.43 -6.96
CA THR A 295 -4.88 -23.98 -6.70
C THR A 295 -4.25 -23.63 -5.36
N ALA A 296 -3.31 -22.69 -5.42
CA ALA A 296 -2.71 -22.01 -4.28
C ALA A 296 -3.20 -20.56 -4.18
N PHE A 297 -3.24 -20.04 -2.96
CA PHE A 297 -3.48 -18.64 -2.65
C PHE A 297 -2.18 -18.01 -2.16
N VAL A 298 -1.83 -16.86 -2.74
CA VAL A 298 -0.65 -16.09 -2.35
C VAL A 298 -1.13 -14.74 -1.82
N LEU A 299 -0.85 -14.49 -0.54
CA LEU A 299 -1.21 -13.25 0.12
C LEU A 299 0.00 -12.32 0.17
N MET A 300 -0.12 -11.16 -0.47
CA MET A 300 0.98 -10.20 -0.63
C MET A 300 0.84 -9.06 0.38
N GLY A 301 1.71 -9.04 1.39
CA GLY A 301 1.90 -7.90 2.29
C GLY A 301 2.83 -6.84 1.70
N HIS A 302 2.96 -5.72 2.41
CA HIS A 302 3.90 -4.66 2.03
C HIS A 302 5.36 -5.10 2.25
N GLY A 303 5.64 -5.68 3.41
CA GLY A 303 7.01 -5.77 3.94
C GLY A 303 7.33 -4.58 4.84
N THR A 304 8.44 -4.66 5.58
CA THR A 304 8.98 -3.52 6.33
C THR A 304 10.42 -3.80 6.74
N SER A 305 11.26 -2.76 6.83
CA SER A 305 12.57 -2.83 7.47
C SER A 305 12.51 -2.87 9.00
N HIS A 306 11.35 -2.59 9.60
CA HIS A 306 11.12 -2.64 11.03
C HIS A 306 11.28 -4.06 11.60
N THR A 307 11.56 -4.18 12.91
CA THR A 307 11.62 -5.50 13.59
C THR A 307 10.31 -6.29 13.47
N ALA A 308 9.21 -5.59 13.24
CA ALA A 308 7.89 -6.17 13.03
C ALA A 308 7.75 -7.01 11.74
N LYS A 309 8.74 -7.01 10.84
CA LYS A 309 8.75 -7.85 9.63
C LYS A 309 8.53 -9.34 9.90
N VAL A 310 8.90 -9.82 11.10
CA VAL A 310 8.63 -11.19 11.55
C VAL A 310 7.13 -11.54 11.52
N THR A 311 6.23 -10.56 11.54
CA THR A 311 4.78 -10.80 11.48
C THR A 311 4.37 -11.54 10.20
N TYR A 312 5.06 -11.34 9.07
CA TYR A 312 4.75 -12.04 7.83
C TYR A 312 5.10 -13.53 7.93
N SER A 313 6.23 -13.86 8.56
CA SER A 313 6.57 -15.26 8.90
C SER A 313 5.65 -15.85 9.98
N GLN A 314 5.16 -15.04 10.93
CA GLN A 314 4.15 -15.46 11.91
C GLN A 314 2.81 -15.76 11.24
N MET A 315 2.41 -14.97 10.23
CA MET A 315 1.23 -15.25 9.42
C MET A 315 1.40 -16.56 8.64
N GLN A 316 2.55 -16.80 8.00
CA GLN A 316 2.82 -18.09 7.36
C GLN A 316 2.74 -19.25 8.35
N THR A 317 3.32 -19.10 9.54
CA THR A 317 3.24 -20.10 10.61
C THR A 317 1.80 -20.32 11.07
N GLN A 318 0.98 -19.27 11.12
CA GLN A 318 -0.44 -19.37 11.47
C GLN A 318 -1.22 -20.13 10.39
N MET A 319 -0.95 -19.89 9.11
CA MET A 319 -1.53 -20.67 8.01
C MET A 319 -1.20 -22.16 8.15
N GLU A 320 0.06 -22.48 8.45
CA GLU A 320 0.49 -23.87 8.67
C GLU A 320 -0.21 -24.53 9.87
N LYS A 321 -0.36 -23.82 10.99
CA LYS A 321 -1.08 -24.30 12.18
C LYS A 321 -2.56 -24.56 11.90
N LEU A 322 -3.18 -23.77 11.03
CA LEU A 322 -4.55 -23.95 10.56
C LEU A 322 -4.69 -25.08 9.52
N GLY A 323 -3.56 -25.66 9.06
CA GLY A 323 -3.55 -26.71 8.04
C GLY A 323 -3.67 -26.18 6.61
N TYR A 324 -3.46 -24.89 6.38
CA TYR A 324 -3.63 -24.22 5.08
C TYR A 324 -2.40 -24.41 4.18
N GLY A 325 -2.16 -25.66 3.77
CA GLY A 325 -0.96 -26.04 3.02
C GLY A 325 -0.83 -25.44 1.61
N ASN A 326 -1.89 -24.83 1.08
CA ASN A 326 -1.92 -24.13 -0.21
C ASN A 326 -2.07 -22.60 -0.05
N VAL A 327 -1.69 -22.04 1.10
CA VAL A 327 -1.66 -20.58 1.34
C VAL A 327 -0.23 -20.14 1.64
N PHE A 328 0.25 -19.14 0.89
CA PHE A 328 1.61 -18.63 0.97
C PHE A 328 1.59 -17.13 1.25
N ILE A 329 2.51 -16.68 2.11
CA ILE A 329 2.69 -15.26 2.43
C ILE A 329 3.94 -14.74 1.73
N GLY A 330 3.79 -13.58 1.11
CA GLY A 330 4.86 -12.85 0.45
C GLY A 330 4.80 -11.36 0.74
N THR A 331 5.85 -10.62 0.41
CA THR A 331 5.94 -9.17 0.65
C THR A 331 6.58 -8.43 -0.52
N VAL A 332 6.08 -7.24 -0.87
CA VAL A 332 6.65 -6.39 -1.92
C VAL A 332 8.11 -6.06 -1.65
N GLU A 333 8.47 -5.63 -0.43
CA GLU A 333 9.84 -5.24 -0.11
C GLU A 333 10.85 -6.40 -0.06
N GLY A 334 10.36 -7.65 -0.08
CA GLY A 334 11.18 -8.87 0.04
C GLY A 334 11.87 -9.00 1.40
N GLU A 335 11.25 -8.47 2.47
CA GLU A 335 11.77 -8.53 3.83
C GLU A 335 10.72 -9.17 4.77
N PRO A 336 11.01 -10.35 5.33
CA PRO A 336 12.25 -11.14 5.23
C PRO A 336 12.58 -11.66 3.80
N GLU A 337 13.85 -11.94 3.50
CA GLU A 337 14.28 -12.37 2.15
C GLU A 337 13.49 -13.56 1.58
N ASP A 338 13.01 -14.45 2.44
CA ASP A 338 12.23 -15.63 2.03
C ASP A 338 10.76 -15.31 1.68
N THR A 339 10.33 -14.06 1.81
CA THR A 339 9.01 -13.56 1.38
C THR A 339 9.05 -12.79 0.06
N SER A 340 10.18 -12.76 -0.66
CA SER A 340 10.24 -12.20 -2.02
C SER A 340 9.32 -12.95 -2.99
N CYS A 341 8.90 -12.30 -4.08
CA CYS A 341 8.05 -12.92 -5.09
C CYS A 341 8.68 -14.20 -5.67
N GLU A 342 9.99 -14.19 -5.96
CA GLU A 342 10.73 -15.34 -6.46
C GLU A 342 10.75 -16.50 -5.45
N ALA A 343 10.99 -16.19 -4.17
CA ALA A 343 10.96 -17.18 -3.12
C ALA A 343 9.57 -17.82 -2.98
N VAL A 344 8.50 -17.02 -3.10
CA VAL A 344 7.12 -17.51 -3.09
C VAL A 344 6.82 -18.37 -4.32
N ILE A 345 7.24 -17.95 -5.51
CA ILE A 345 7.09 -18.75 -6.75
C ILE A 345 7.73 -20.14 -6.56
N GLU A 346 8.95 -20.21 -6.05
CA GLU A 346 9.63 -21.48 -5.79
C GLU A 346 8.91 -22.32 -4.72
N LYS A 347 8.40 -21.70 -3.64
CA LYS A 347 7.60 -22.39 -2.60
C LYS A 347 6.33 -23.01 -3.20
N VAL A 348 5.59 -22.25 -4.01
CA VAL A 348 4.35 -22.74 -4.66
C VAL A 348 4.65 -23.88 -5.63
N LYS A 349 5.72 -23.76 -6.42
CA LYS A 349 6.18 -24.81 -7.35
C LYS A 349 6.60 -26.08 -6.62
N ALA A 350 7.37 -25.95 -5.56
CA ALA A 350 7.82 -27.08 -4.75
C ALA A 350 6.64 -27.82 -4.09
N ALA A 351 5.57 -27.10 -3.75
CA ALA A 351 4.34 -27.67 -3.24
C ALA A 351 3.46 -28.32 -4.33
N GLY A 352 3.79 -28.13 -5.61
CA GLY A 352 3.14 -28.81 -6.74
C GLY A 352 1.87 -28.13 -7.28
N TYR A 353 1.57 -26.90 -6.84
CA TYR A 353 0.42 -26.15 -7.33
C TYR A 353 0.67 -25.57 -8.72
N LYS A 354 -0.38 -25.51 -9.53
CA LYS A 354 -0.34 -25.08 -10.93
C LYS A 354 -1.24 -23.90 -11.23
N LYS A 355 -2.14 -23.56 -10.33
CA LYS A 355 -2.99 -22.38 -10.41
C LYS A 355 -2.72 -21.51 -9.20
N VAL A 356 -2.70 -20.20 -9.39
CA VAL A 356 -2.40 -19.24 -8.32
C VAL A 356 -3.45 -18.13 -8.32
N VAL A 357 -3.91 -17.79 -7.12
CA VAL A 357 -4.71 -16.60 -6.86
C VAL A 357 -3.90 -15.65 -5.98
N LEU A 358 -3.56 -14.47 -6.51
CA LEU A 358 -2.88 -13.41 -5.78
C LEU A 358 -3.90 -12.51 -5.09
N ARG A 359 -3.71 -12.22 -3.80
CA ARG A 359 -4.57 -11.32 -3.01
C ARG A 359 -3.74 -10.45 -2.06
N PRO A 360 -4.11 -9.18 -1.81
CA PRO A 360 -3.41 -8.36 -0.83
C PRO A 360 -3.58 -8.87 0.60
N LEU A 361 -2.50 -8.80 1.38
CA LEU A 361 -2.49 -8.82 2.84
C LEU A 361 -2.23 -7.40 3.37
N MET A 362 -3.06 -6.46 2.90
CA MET A 362 -3.00 -5.04 3.23
C MET A 362 -4.41 -4.54 3.49
N VAL A 363 -4.56 -3.58 4.39
CA VAL A 363 -5.90 -3.08 4.79
C VAL A 363 -6.64 -2.47 3.62
N VAL A 364 -5.93 -1.75 2.77
CA VAL A 364 -6.44 -1.18 1.52
C VAL A 364 -5.84 -1.90 0.32
N ALA A 365 -6.61 -2.05 -0.75
CA ALA A 365 -6.10 -2.39 -2.07
C ALA A 365 -5.68 -1.11 -2.82
N GLY A 366 -4.60 -0.49 -2.35
CA GLY A 366 -4.00 0.71 -2.95
C GLY A 366 -2.98 0.40 -4.05
N ASP A 367 -1.96 1.25 -4.16
CA ASP A 367 -0.99 1.22 -5.26
C ASP A 367 -0.28 -0.12 -5.42
N HIS A 368 0.31 -0.66 -4.34
CA HIS A 368 0.96 -1.97 -4.35
C HIS A 368 0.04 -3.11 -4.82
N ALA A 369 -1.24 -3.08 -4.45
CA ALA A 369 -2.18 -4.11 -4.88
C ALA A 369 -2.53 -4.02 -6.38
N ASN A 370 -2.56 -2.80 -6.93
CA ASN A 370 -2.96 -2.54 -8.31
C ASN A 370 -1.77 -2.63 -9.29
N ASN A 371 -0.57 -2.24 -8.86
CA ASN A 371 0.62 -2.17 -9.70
C ASN A 371 1.57 -3.34 -9.40
N ASP A 372 2.11 -3.40 -8.18
CA ASP A 372 3.11 -4.42 -7.87
C ASP A 372 2.53 -5.84 -7.86
N MET A 373 1.27 -6.02 -7.46
CA MET A 373 0.65 -7.34 -7.47
C MET A 373 0.02 -7.69 -8.82
N ALA A 374 -0.79 -6.76 -9.34
CA ALA A 374 -1.75 -7.01 -10.42
C ALA A 374 -1.51 -6.14 -11.67
N GLY A 375 -0.43 -5.37 -11.71
CA GLY A 375 -0.08 -4.49 -12.81
C GLY A 375 0.36 -5.24 -14.06
N GLU A 376 0.68 -4.46 -15.10
CA GLU A 376 1.16 -5.00 -16.38
C GLU A 376 2.69 -5.00 -16.48
N ASP A 377 3.39 -4.30 -15.59
CA ASP A 377 4.84 -4.21 -15.57
C ASP A 377 5.50 -5.58 -15.37
N GLU A 378 6.71 -5.75 -15.90
CA GLU A 378 7.43 -7.03 -15.89
C GLU A 378 7.77 -7.51 -14.46
N ASP A 379 7.94 -6.57 -13.53
CA ASP A 379 8.22 -6.81 -12.11
C ASP A 379 6.96 -6.91 -11.24
N SER A 380 5.77 -6.76 -11.82
CA SER A 380 4.54 -7.09 -11.11
C SER A 380 4.45 -8.60 -10.83
N TRP A 381 3.87 -8.99 -9.70
CA TRP A 381 3.79 -10.39 -9.27
C TRP A 381 3.03 -11.22 -10.30
N VAL A 382 1.92 -10.71 -10.84
CA VAL A 382 1.18 -11.40 -11.89
C VAL A 382 2.05 -11.66 -13.13
N SER A 383 2.89 -10.71 -13.55
CA SER A 383 3.84 -10.88 -14.65
C SER A 383 4.95 -11.88 -14.31
N MET A 384 5.53 -11.79 -13.11
CA MET A 384 6.57 -12.72 -12.65
C MET A 384 6.08 -14.17 -12.58
N PHE A 385 4.90 -14.41 -12.01
CA PHE A 385 4.28 -15.74 -11.96
C PHE A 385 3.99 -16.26 -13.38
N ARG A 386 3.50 -15.41 -14.29
CA ARG A 386 3.25 -15.81 -15.69
C ARG A 386 4.56 -16.12 -16.44
N ALA A 387 5.60 -15.34 -16.22
CA ALA A 387 6.89 -15.46 -16.89
C ALA A 387 7.66 -16.74 -16.49
N ASP A 388 7.49 -17.24 -15.26
CA ASP A 388 8.11 -18.49 -14.81
C ASP A 388 7.66 -19.71 -15.66
N GLY A 389 6.43 -19.69 -16.18
CA GLY A 389 5.91 -20.73 -17.07
C GLY A 389 5.52 -22.04 -16.38
N ALA A 390 5.67 -22.17 -15.06
CA ALA A 390 5.23 -23.36 -14.33
C ALA A 390 3.74 -23.38 -13.97
N PHE A 391 3.03 -22.26 -14.14
CA PHE A 391 1.63 -22.06 -13.75
C PHE A 391 0.69 -22.02 -14.96
N GLU A 392 -0.40 -22.77 -14.88
CA GLU A 392 -1.46 -22.85 -15.90
C GLU A 392 -2.40 -21.65 -15.84
N LYS A 393 -2.59 -21.09 -14.64
CA LYS A 393 -3.49 -19.95 -14.39
C LYS A 393 -2.96 -19.07 -13.26
N VAL A 394 -2.99 -17.77 -13.47
CA VAL A 394 -2.65 -16.75 -12.46
C VAL A 394 -3.75 -15.71 -12.47
N ASP A 395 -4.57 -15.73 -11.42
CA ASP A 395 -5.67 -14.78 -11.19
C ASP A 395 -5.31 -13.81 -10.06
N THR A 396 -5.96 -12.66 -10.03
CA THR A 396 -5.80 -11.64 -8.99
C THR A 396 -7.13 -11.30 -8.33
N GLN A 397 -7.09 -10.97 -7.05
CA GLN A 397 -8.21 -10.45 -6.27
C GLN A 397 -7.78 -9.14 -5.61
N VAL A 398 -8.00 -8.01 -6.31
CA VAL A 398 -7.53 -6.68 -5.88
C VAL A 398 -8.53 -6.05 -4.90
N GLU A 399 -8.57 -6.58 -3.68
CA GLU A 399 -9.48 -6.13 -2.62
C GLU A 399 -8.77 -6.14 -1.27
N GLY A 400 -8.94 -5.06 -0.49
CA GLY A 400 -8.28 -4.89 0.80
C GLY A 400 -8.85 -5.79 1.88
N LEU A 401 -8.14 -5.90 3.00
CA LEU A 401 -8.64 -6.55 4.20
C LEU A 401 -9.77 -5.75 4.85
N GLY A 402 -9.77 -4.41 4.69
CA GLY A 402 -10.75 -3.53 5.31
C GLY A 402 -12.18 -3.74 4.83
N ALA A 403 -12.38 -4.25 3.61
CA ALA A 403 -13.71 -4.64 3.10
C ALA A 403 -14.20 -6.01 3.59
N ILE A 404 -13.43 -6.74 4.42
CA ILE A 404 -13.85 -8.04 4.96
C ILE A 404 -14.56 -7.80 6.30
N ASP A 405 -15.86 -8.13 6.39
CA ASP A 405 -16.67 -7.94 7.61
C ASP A 405 -15.99 -8.48 8.88
N ALA A 406 -15.40 -9.69 8.82
CA ALA A 406 -14.71 -10.29 9.96
C ALA A 406 -13.45 -9.50 10.39
N VAL A 407 -12.79 -8.82 9.47
CA VAL A 407 -11.66 -7.91 9.77
C VAL A 407 -12.18 -6.61 10.38
N GLN A 408 -13.26 -6.04 9.85
CA GLN A 408 -13.89 -4.85 10.43
C GLN A 408 -14.33 -5.11 11.88
N GLN A 409 -14.94 -6.26 12.15
CA GLN A 409 -15.34 -6.65 13.50
C GLN A 409 -14.14 -6.83 14.44
N LEU A 410 -12.98 -7.24 13.94
CA LEU A 410 -11.78 -7.32 14.77
C LEU A 410 -11.30 -5.93 15.24
N TYR A 411 -11.37 -4.91 14.37
CA TYR A 411 -11.13 -3.53 14.80
C TYR A 411 -12.17 -3.02 15.80
N VAL A 412 -13.45 -3.39 15.61
CA VAL A 412 -14.51 -3.09 16.58
C VAL A 412 -14.20 -3.71 17.95
N GLU A 413 -13.74 -4.96 17.99
CA GLU A 413 -13.33 -5.66 19.20
C GLU A 413 -12.15 -4.95 19.88
N HIS A 414 -11.07 -4.66 19.13
CA HIS A 414 -9.88 -3.94 19.66
C HIS A 414 -10.24 -2.57 20.24
N THR A 415 -11.11 -1.82 19.55
CA THR A 415 -11.63 -0.54 20.07
C THR A 415 -12.44 -0.75 21.36
N GLY A 416 -13.24 -1.81 21.43
CA GLY A 416 -14.09 -2.13 22.59
C GLY A 416 -13.31 -2.49 23.84
N GLU A 417 -12.10 -3.04 23.69
CA GLU A 417 -11.22 -3.35 24.82
C GLU A 417 -10.69 -2.09 25.53
N VAL A 418 -10.66 -0.95 24.83
CA VAL A 418 -10.12 0.32 25.37
C VAL A 418 -11.19 1.37 25.66
N ILE A 419 -12.38 1.27 25.07
CA ILE A 419 -13.54 2.11 25.43
C ILE A 419 -14.00 1.74 26.85
N ARG A 420 -14.10 2.74 27.74
CA ARG A 420 -14.51 2.58 29.14
C ARG A 420 -15.82 3.27 29.49
#